data_AF-A0A950RUJ5-F1
#
_entry.id   AF-A0A950RUJ5-F1
#
_cell.length_a   1.000
_cell.length_b   1.000
_cell.length_c   1.000
_cell.angle_alpha   90.00
_cell.angle_beta   90.00
_cell.angle_gamma   90.00
#
_symmetry.space_group_name_H-M   'P 1'
#
loop_
_entity.id
_entity.type
_entity.pdbx_description
1 polymer ?
#
loop_
_entity_poly.entity_id
_entity_poly.type
_entity_poly.pdbx_seq_one_letter_code
_entity_poly.pdbx_strand_id
1 'polypeptide(L)'
;MFFFAIVFLRQEYVSLLLKVADQLPGLKPGVALPPTPEEAPRDAKGWFHKNLIDGYNPTERQWELTRAVQDWGPTRQLRCFQRLEHALNELAAAAAGNQHIISPRPGV
;
A
#
# COMPACT_ATOMS: atom_id res chain seq x y z
N MET A 1 3.16 -16.57 12.34
CA MET A 1 2.49 -15.24 12.27
C MET A 1 2.96 -14.46 11.03
N PHE A 2 2.80 -15.05 9.83
CA PHE A 2 3.29 -14.49 8.56
C PHE A 2 2.14 -13.99 7.66
N PHE A 3 0.88 -14.24 8.04
CA PHE A 3 -0.27 -14.09 7.16
C PHE A 3 -0.95 -12.71 7.22
N PHE A 4 -0.98 -12.04 8.37
CA PHE A 4 -1.75 -10.80 8.53
C PHE A 4 -1.13 -9.60 7.79
N ALA A 5 0.18 -9.35 7.96
CA ALA A 5 0.87 -8.26 7.29
C ALA A 5 0.85 -8.41 5.76
N ILE A 6 0.96 -9.64 5.25
CA ILE A 6 0.87 -9.93 3.81
C ILE A 6 -0.56 -9.69 3.29
N VAL A 7 -1.59 -10.13 4.01
CA VAL A 7 -2.99 -9.90 3.62
C VAL A 7 -3.32 -8.40 3.64
N PHE A 8 -2.87 -7.68 4.68
CA PHE A 8 -3.03 -6.23 4.78
C PHE A 8 -2.32 -5.51 3.64
N LEU A 9 -1.03 -5.80 3.41
CA LEU A 9 -0.26 -5.23 2.30
C LEU A 9 -0.93 -5.54 0.97
N ARG A 10 -1.49 -6.73 0.76
CA ARG A 10 -2.20 -7.07 -0.48
C ARG A 10 -3.46 -6.22 -0.68
N GLN A 11 -4.20 -5.92 0.40
CA GLN A 11 -5.39 -5.07 0.34
C GLN A 11 -5.02 -3.61 0.09
N GLU A 12 -4.00 -3.11 0.78
CA GLU A 12 -3.61 -1.69 0.74
C GLU A 12 -2.59 -1.36 -0.35
N TYR A 13 -2.00 -2.37 -1.02
CA TYR A 13 -0.93 -2.19 -2.00
C TYR A 13 -1.30 -1.16 -3.07
N VAL A 14 -2.55 -1.16 -3.54
CA VAL A 14 -2.97 -0.24 -4.60
C VAL A 14 -3.03 1.20 -4.07
N SER A 15 -3.42 1.41 -2.81
CA SER A 15 -3.36 2.69 -2.12
C SER A 15 -1.91 3.17 -1.96
N LEU A 16 -0.99 2.26 -1.59
CA LEU A 16 0.44 2.55 -1.52
C LEU A 16 0.99 2.94 -2.89
N LEU A 17 0.65 2.18 -3.93
CA LEU A 17 1.09 2.43 -5.30
C LEU A 17 0.55 3.76 -5.84
N LEU A 18 -0.70 4.11 -5.52
CA LEU A 18 -1.31 5.39 -5.91
C LEU A 18 -0.55 6.58 -5.33
N LYS A 19 -0.06 6.47 -4.09
CA LYS A 19 0.70 7.54 -3.42
C LYS A 19 2.03 7.85 -4.10
N VAL A 20 2.59 6.90 -4.84
CA VAL A 20 3.86 7.02 -5.58
C VAL A 20 3.65 6.87 -7.09
N ALA A 21 2.42 7.05 -7.57
CA ALA A 21 2.09 6.77 -8.96
C ALA A 21 2.73 7.76 -9.96
N ASP A 22 3.21 8.91 -9.48
CA ASP A 22 4.03 9.87 -10.24
C ASP A 22 5.35 9.28 -10.73
N GLN A 23 5.86 8.26 -10.04
CA GLN A 23 7.10 7.57 -10.43
C GLN A 23 6.87 6.50 -11.48
N LEU A 24 5.62 6.16 -11.81
CA LEU A 24 5.33 5.00 -12.64
C LEU A 24 5.56 5.28 -14.13
N PRO A 25 6.25 4.37 -14.83
CA PRO A 25 6.37 4.46 -16.26
C PRO A 25 5.00 4.28 -16.90
N GLY A 26 4.72 5.08 -17.91
CA GLY A 26 3.47 4.99 -18.66
C GLY A 26 2.26 5.65 -17.99
N LEU A 27 2.43 6.41 -16.90
CA LEU A 27 1.38 7.30 -16.43
C LEU A 27 1.09 8.35 -17.52
N LYS A 28 -0.20 8.50 -17.88
CA LYS A 28 -0.60 9.46 -18.91
C LYS A 28 -0.24 10.90 -18.49
N PRO A 29 0.24 11.74 -19.42
CA PRO A 29 0.60 13.12 -19.11
C PRO A 29 -0.63 13.92 -18.67
N GLY A 30 -0.44 14.78 -17.66
CA GLY A 30 -1.50 15.64 -17.13
C GLY A 30 -2.47 14.96 -16.15
N VAL A 31 -2.26 13.70 -15.80
CA VAL A 31 -3.06 13.02 -14.77
C VAL A 31 -2.71 13.57 -13.39
N ALA A 32 -3.71 14.12 -12.71
CA ALA A 32 -3.58 14.49 -11.30
C ALA A 32 -3.69 13.25 -10.41
N LEU A 33 -2.79 13.14 -9.45
CA LEU A 33 -2.84 12.08 -8.44
C LEU A 33 -4.01 12.30 -7.48
N PRO A 34 -4.67 11.22 -7.03
CA PRO A 34 -5.70 11.34 -6.02
C PRO A 34 -5.13 11.93 -4.72
N PRO A 35 -5.79 12.94 -4.12
CA PRO A 35 -5.28 13.59 -2.91
C PRO A 35 -5.31 12.68 -1.68
N THR A 36 -6.21 11.70 -1.65
CA THR A 36 -6.40 10.75 -0.54
C THR A 36 -6.37 9.30 -1.04
N PRO A 37 -5.18 8.74 -1.34
CA PRO A 37 -5.05 7.41 -1.97
C PRO A 37 -5.72 6.24 -1.24
N GLU A 38 -5.97 6.36 0.07
CA GLU A 38 -6.65 5.37 0.91
C GLU A 38 -8.18 5.38 0.78
N GLU A 39 -8.75 6.51 0.36
CA GLU A 39 -10.20 6.75 0.35
C GLU A 39 -10.73 6.96 -1.06
N ALA A 40 -9.92 7.62 -1.89
CA ALA A 40 -10.26 7.99 -3.25
C ALA A 40 -9.06 7.74 -4.17
N PRO A 41 -9.28 7.10 -5.33
CA PRO A 41 -10.54 6.58 -5.84
C PRO A 41 -10.97 5.26 -5.18
N ARG A 42 -12.28 5.08 -4.98
CA ARG A 42 -12.88 3.82 -4.47
C ARG A 42 -12.49 2.60 -5.32
N ASP A 43 -12.30 2.80 -6.62
CA ASP A 43 -11.76 1.80 -7.54
C ASP A 43 -10.35 2.19 -8.00
N ALA A 44 -9.38 1.98 -7.11
CA ALA A 44 -7.96 2.27 -7.36
C ALA A 44 -7.40 1.45 -8.54
N LYS A 45 -7.87 0.22 -8.74
CA LYS A 45 -7.45 -0.61 -9.88
C LYS A 45 -7.99 -0.05 -11.19
N GLY A 46 -9.26 0.33 -11.24
CA GLY A 46 -9.85 1.00 -12.40
C GLY A 46 -9.20 2.35 -12.68
N TRP A 47 -8.74 3.07 -11.66
CA TRP A 47 -7.95 4.29 -11.86
C TRP A 47 -6.64 4.00 -12.59
N PHE A 48 -5.87 3.00 -12.16
CA PHE A 48 -4.65 2.63 -12.88
C PHE A 48 -4.94 2.12 -14.29
N HIS A 49 -6.02 1.34 -14.45
CA HIS A 49 -6.43 0.86 -15.77
C HIS A 49 -6.75 2.00 -16.74
N LYS A 50 -7.33 3.10 -16.23
CA LYS A 50 -7.65 4.29 -17.03
C LYS A 50 -6.45 5.20 -17.28
N ASN A 51 -5.52 5.29 -16.34
CA ASN A 51 -4.47 6.33 -16.33
C ASN A 51 -3.08 5.83 -16.75
N LEU A 52 -2.85 4.52 -16.84
CA LEU A 52 -1.66 3.96 -17.48
C LEU A 52 -1.87 3.81 -18.99
N ILE A 53 -0.83 4.03 -19.80
CA ILE A 53 -0.88 3.98 -21.27
C ILE A 53 -1.36 2.61 -21.77
N ASP A 54 -0.78 1.51 -21.25
CA ASP A 54 -1.23 0.14 -21.58
C ASP A 54 -2.17 -0.45 -20.52
N GLY A 55 -2.72 0.40 -19.65
CA GLY A 55 -3.59 -0.01 -18.55
C GLY A 55 -2.87 -0.79 -17.43
N TYR A 56 -3.69 -1.32 -16.52
CA TYR A 56 -3.26 -2.06 -15.33
C TYR A 56 -3.76 -3.49 -15.39
N ASN A 57 -2.82 -4.45 -15.36
CA ASN A 57 -3.09 -5.86 -15.15
C ASN A 57 -2.54 -6.26 -13.77
N PRO A 58 -3.38 -6.61 -12.78
CA PRO A 58 -2.94 -6.96 -11.43
C PRO A 58 -2.00 -8.17 -11.37
N THR A 59 -2.07 -9.09 -12.34
CA THR A 59 -1.28 -10.34 -12.30
C THR A 59 0.10 -10.15 -12.89
N GLU A 60 0.21 -9.44 -14.01
CA GLU A 60 1.46 -9.29 -14.77
C GLU A 60 2.21 -8.02 -14.39
N ARG A 61 1.49 -6.90 -14.28
CA ARG A 61 2.10 -5.57 -14.11
C ARG A 61 2.38 -5.19 -12.67
N GLN A 62 1.82 -5.89 -11.68
CA GLN A 62 2.02 -5.52 -10.29
C GLN A 62 3.49 -5.59 -9.91
N TRP A 63 4.21 -6.63 -10.31
CA TRP A 63 5.66 -6.76 -10.08
C TRP A 63 6.44 -5.66 -10.80
N GLU A 64 6.19 -5.46 -12.10
CA GLU A 64 6.88 -4.45 -12.90
C GLU A 64 6.71 -3.04 -12.33
N LEU A 65 5.48 -2.67 -11.97
CA LEU A 65 5.17 -1.38 -11.35
C LEU A 65 5.82 -1.25 -9.97
N THR A 66 5.83 -2.33 -9.15
CA THR A 66 6.55 -2.30 -7.87
C THR A 66 8.04 -2.00 -8.07
N ARG A 67 8.67 -2.64 -9.06
CA ARG A 67 10.10 -2.44 -9.38
C ARG A 67 10.41 -1.08 -9.98
N ALA A 68 9.42 -0.44 -10.61
CA ALA A 68 9.60 0.84 -11.24
C ALA A 68 9.57 2.01 -10.24
N VAL A 69 8.93 1.82 -9.07
CA VAL A 69 8.98 2.79 -7.98
C VAL A 69 10.39 2.84 -7.41
N GLN A 70 10.99 4.03 -7.42
CA GLN A 70 12.35 4.26 -6.93
C GLN A 70 12.35 4.60 -5.45
N ASP A 71 11.34 5.32 -4.98
CA ASP A 71 11.20 5.73 -3.59
C ASP A 71 9.80 5.44 -3.04
N TRP A 72 9.75 4.53 -2.06
CA TRP A 72 8.55 4.22 -1.30
C TRP A 72 8.35 5.11 -0.06
N GLY A 73 9.30 5.99 0.26
CA GLY A 73 9.27 6.92 1.40
C GLY A 73 7.94 7.67 1.58
N PRO A 74 7.32 8.23 0.51
CA PRO A 74 6.05 8.94 0.62
C PRO A 74 4.90 8.09 1.18
N THR A 75 4.96 6.77 1.03
CA THR A 75 3.91 5.85 1.54
C THR A 75 3.87 5.79 3.06
N ARG A 76 4.95 6.15 3.76
CA ARG A 76 4.98 6.21 5.23
C ARG A 76 4.03 7.27 5.82
N GLN A 77 3.56 8.21 5.00
CA GLN A 77 2.58 9.22 5.39
C GLN A 77 1.15 8.68 5.39
N LEU A 78 0.91 7.50 4.80
CA LEU A 78 -0.41 6.88 4.75
C LEU A 78 -0.74 6.26 6.11
N ARG A 79 -1.98 6.45 6.58
CA ARG A 79 -2.47 5.92 7.85
C ARG A 79 -2.42 4.38 7.85
N CYS A 80 -2.68 3.74 6.71
CA CYS A 80 -2.60 2.30 6.56
C CYS A 80 -1.17 1.79 6.79
N PHE A 81 -0.16 2.50 6.27
CA PHE A 81 1.24 2.18 6.49
C PHE A 81 1.63 2.38 7.96
N GLN A 82 1.22 3.50 8.57
CA GLN A 82 1.48 3.79 9.98
C GLN A 82 0.84 2.75 10.91
N ARG A 83 -0.39 2.31 10.62
CA ARG A 83 -1.07 1.25 11.37
C ARG A 83 -0.34 -0.08 11.27
N LEU A 84 0.17 -0.42 10.08
CA LEU A 84 0.97 -1.62 9.88
C LEU A 84 2.29 -1.53 10.67
N GLU A 85 3.01 -0.42 10.55
CA GLU A 85 4.27 -0.19 11.27
C GLU A 85 4.08 -0.27 12.78
N HIS A 86 3.02 0.36 13.29
CA HIS A 86 2.65 0.28 14.71
C HIS A 86 2.36 -1.16 15.15
N ALA A 87 1.53 -1.90 14.41
CA ALA A 87 1.23 -3.30 14.75
C ALA A 87 2.46 -4.21 14.70
N LEU A 88 3.40 -3.97 13.78
CA LEU A 88 4.67 -4.70 13.71
C LEU A 88 5.58 -4.37 14.91
N ASN A 89 5.61 -3.11 15.35
CA ASN A 89 6.37 -2.69 16.52
C ASN A 89 5.80 -3.29 17.82
N GLU A 90 4.47 -3.29 17.99
CA GLU A 90 3.81 -3.95 19.11
C GLU A 90 4.14 -5.45 19.13
N LEU A 91 4.10 -6.10 17.97
CA LEU A 91 4.46 -7.50 17.83
C LEU A 91 5.92 -7.77 18.21
N ALA A 92 6.86 -6.95 17.73
CA ALA A 92 8.28 -7.09 18.04
C ALA A 92 8.54 -6.90 19.55
N ALA A 93 7.89 -5.91 20.18
CA ALA A 93 7.99 -5.66 21.61
C ALA A 93 7.43 -6.84 22.43
N ALA A 94 6.27 -7.37 22.06
CA ALA A 94 5.67 -8.52 22.74
C ALA A 94 6.55 -9.78 22.62
N ALA A 95 7.12 -10.02 21.42
CA ALA A 95 8.04 -11.13 21.19
C ALA A 95 9.33 -11.00 22.03
N ALA A 96 9.91 -9.79 22.11
CA ALA A 96 11.09 -9.54 22.91
C ALA A 96 10.83 -9.68 24.42
N GLY A 97 9.63 -9.29 24.88
CA GLY A 97 9.21 -9.38 26.28
C GLY A 97 8.65 -10.74 26.71
N ASN A 98 8.64 -11.74 25.82
CA ASN A 98 8.00 -13.05 26.04
C ASN A 98 6.52 -12.94 26.47
N GLN A 99 5.84 -11.88 26.03
CA GLN A 99 4.43 -11.63 26.31
C GLN A 99 3.57 -12.41 25.30
N HIS A 100 2.46 -12.98 25.76
CA HIS A 100 1.53 -13.67 24.87
C HIS A 100 0.92 -12.68 23.88
N ILE A 101 1.20 -12.86 22.59
CA ILE A 101 0.69 -12.03 21.51
C ILE A 101 -0.78 -12.37 21.31
N ILE A 102 -1.67 -11.55 21.88
CA ILE A 102 -3.10 -11.60 21.59
C ILE A 102 -3.35 -10.71 20.37
N SER A 103 -4.19 -11.14 19.44
CA SER A 103 -4.58 -10.34 18.27
C SER A 103 -4.95 -8.90 18.71
N PRO A 104 -4.40 -7.86 18.06
CA PRO A 104 -4.73 -6.48 18.41
C PRO A 104 -6.25 -6.31 18.36
N ARG A 105 -6.85 -5.87 19.46
CA ARG A 105 -8.27 -5.50 19.45
C ARG A 105 -8.41 -4.24 18.60
N PRO A 106 -9.42 -4.14 17.73
CA PRO A 106 -9.72 -2.88 17.08
C PRO A 106 -9.95 -1.85 18.18
N GLY A 107 -9.08 -0.83 18.26
CA GLY A 107 -9.25 0.28 19.19
C GLY A 107 -10.60 0.96 18.92
N VAL A 108 -11.30 1.26 20.01
CA VAL A 108 -12.55 2.04 20.06
C VAL A 108 -12.30 3.46 19.57
#